data_AF-A0A1V1NWJ2-F1
#
_entry.id   AF-A0A1V1NWJ2-F1
#
_cell.length_a   1.000
_cell.length_b   1.000
_cell.length_c   1.000
_cell.angle_alpha   90.00
_cell.angle_beta   90.00
_cell.angle_gamma   90.00
#
_symmetry.space_group_name_H-M   'P 1'
#
loop_
_entity.id
_entity.type
_entity.pdbx_description
1 polymer ?
#
loop_
_entity_poly.entity_id
_entity_poly.type
_entity_poly.pdbx_seq_one_letter_code
_entity_poly.pdbx_strand_id
1 'polypeptide(L)'
;MDITHNIALIPHRAYTINFNKGLNFFALPVIMEDVTTNYDLFDLLGGCKDIQKMSLYQNKDIPLYCLEIDGNPYGEPSELNNYQGVWLMMRQAKTISFEGRPDNLPLQLNKGLNITGLPSIFDGKTAYELFDILGSTNMNSIEFFDTADTAYFKVQMVEGQHSGKDFHLKAGMAYIIKMNVDIVVQGQ
;
A
#
# COMPACT_ATOMS: atom_id res chain seq x y z
N MET A 1 10.02 -2.15 45.06
CA MET A 1 10.65 -1.52 43.88
C MET A 1 9.77 -1.93 42.72
N ASP A 2 8.81 -1.07 42.41
CA ASP A 2 7.72 -1.37 41.48
C ASP A 2 8.18 -0.99 40.07
N ILE A 3 8.34 -1.98 39.20
CA ILE A 3 8.76 -1.76 37.81
C ILE A 3 7.48 -1.71 36.99
N THR A 4 6.71 -0.64 37.15
CA THR A 4 5.66 -0.27 36.20
C THR A 4 6.33 -0.01 34.86
N HIS A 5 6.28 -1.01 33.98
CA HIS A 5 6.61 -0.85 32.57
C HIS A 5 5.65 0.20 32.00
N ASN A 6 6.17 1.41 31.76
CA ASN A 6 5.52 2.40 30.92
C ASN A 6 5.44 1.82 29.50
N ILE A 7 4.39 1.08 29.21
CA ILE A 7 3.99 0.81 27.84
C ILE A 7 3.47 2.15 27.32
N ALA A 8 4.32 2.90 26.63
CA ALA A 8 3.88 4.07 25.90
C ALA A 8 2.80 3.61 24.92
N LEU A 9 1.56 4.05 25.16
CA LEU A 9 0.46 3.85 24.21
C LEU A 9 0.86 4.54 22.91
N ILE A 10 1.20 3.77 21.89
CA ILE A 10 1.46 4.32 20.55
C ILE A 10 0.10 4.88 20.07
N PRO A 11 0.00 6.20 19.80
CA PRO A 11 -1.28 6.80 19.45
C PRO A 11 -1.75 6.24 18.11
N HIS A 12 -3.02 5.83 18.05
CA HIS A 12 -3.67 5.48 16.79
C HIS A 12 -3.73 6.72 15.88
N ARG A 13 -3.56 6.49 14.58
CA ARG A 13 -3.73 7.49 13.54
C ARG A 13 -4.88 7.08 12.63
N ALA A 14 -5.66 8.08 12.22
CA ALA A 14 -6.68 7.94 11.20
C ALA A 14 -6.13 8.45 9.87
N TYR A 15 -6.20 7.64 8.82
CA TYR A 15 -5.89 8.03 7.46
C TYR A 15 -7.14 7.88 6.60
N THR A 16 -7.53 8.95 5.92
CA THR A 16 -8.69 8.94 5.02
C THR A 16 -8.23 8.73 3.59
N ILE A 17 -8.74 7.68 2.94
CA ILE A 17 -8.52 7.44 1.52
C ILE A 17 -9.84 7.67 0.78
N ASN A 18 -9.76 8.44 -0.31
CA ASN A 18 -10.86 8.63 -1.24
C ASN A 18 -10.72 7.64 -2.39
N PHE A 19 -11.58 6.64 -2.41
CA PHE A 19 -11.68 5.70 -3.52
C PHE A 19 -12.61 6.24 -4.60
N ASN A 20 -12.13 6.21 -5.84
CA ASN A 20 -12.93 6.55 -7.00
C ASN A 20 -13.78 5.36 -7.44
N LYS A 21 -14.86 5.61 -8.18
CA LYS A 21 -15.53 4.54 -8.93
C LYS A 21 -14.55 3.95 -9.96
N GLY A 22 -14.50 2.63 -10.07
CA GLY A 22 -13.59 1.93 -10.95
C GLY A 22 -12.27 1.56 -10.27
N LEU A 23 -11.17 1.68 -11.00
CA LEU A 23 -9.86 1.19 -10.59
C LEU A 23 -9.23 2.09 -9.53
N ASN A 24 -8.74 1.49 -8.44
CA ASN A 24 -7.96 2.08 -7.38
C ASN A 24 -6.72 1.22 -7.07
N PHE A 25 -5.61 1.89 -6.79
CA PHE A 25 -4.39 1.28 -6.26
C PHE A 25 -4.06 1.93 -4.93
N PHE A 26 -3.97 1.13 -3.87
CA PHE A 26 -3.71 1.64 -2.54
C PHE A 26 -2.95 0.61 -1.72
N ALA A 27 -2.41 1.05 -0.59
CA ALA A 27 -1.85 0.17 0.42
C ALA A 27 -2.40 0.59 1.79
N LEU A 28 -2.42 -0.31 2.76
CA LEU A 28 -2.86 0.05 4.10
C LEU A 28 -1.88 1.06 4.72
N PRO A 29 -2.35 2.25 5.16
CA PRO A 29 -1.49 3.29 5.73
C PRO A 29 -1.14 3.05 7.21
N VAL A 30 -1.80 2.06 7.83
CA VAL A 30 -1.69 1.72 9.25
C VAL A 30 -1.86 0.22 9.44
N ILE A 31 -1.33 -0.27 10.55
CA ILE A 31 -1.61 -1.61 11.04
C ILE A 31 -2.94 -1.55 11.79
N MET A 32 -3.94 -2.25 11.27
CA MET A 32 -5.26 -2.39 11.90
C MET A 32 -5.32 -3.73 12.63
N GLU A 33 -5.71 -3.71 13.91
CA GLU A 33 -5.70 -4.94 14.74
C GLU A 33 -6.78 -5.93 14.33
N ASP A 34 -7.92 -5.42 13.85
CA ASP A 34 -9.10 -6.22 13.48
C ASP A 34 -9.15 -6.57 11.99
N VAL A 35 -8.14 -6.21 11.21
CA VAL A 35 -8.10 -6.43 9.75
C VAL A 35 -6.83 -7.20 9.40
N THR A 36 -6.96 -8.53 9.44
CA THR A 36 -5.83 -9.46 9.33
C THR A 36 -5.80 -10.19 8.00
N THR A 37 -6.95 -10.29 7.32
CA THR A 37 -7.10 -11.00 6.05
C THR A 37 -7.67 -10.11 4.96
N ASN A 38 -7.49 -10.53 3.70
CA ASN A 38 -8.16 -9.91 2.56
C ASN A 38 -9.70 -9.92 2.70
N TYR A 39 -10.31 -10.87 3.41
CA TYR A 39 -11.76 -10.86 3.69
C TYR A 39 -12.13 -9.75 4.68
N ASP A 40 -11.36 -9.56 5.76
CA ASP A 40 -11.60 -8.49 6.73
C ASP A 40 -11.53 -7.11 6.05
N LEU A 41 -10.52 -6.92 5.19
CA LEU A 41 -10.38 -5.69 4.42
C LEU A 41 -11.52 -5.53 3.41
N PHE A 42 -11.92 -6.62 2.75
CA PHE A 42 -13.03 -6.62 1.81
C PHE A 42 -14.34 -6.18 2.47
N ASP A 43 -14.63 -6.68 3.67
CA ASP A 43 -15.81 -6.32 4.44
C ASP A 43 -15.75 -4.87 4.94
N LEU A 44 -14.59 -4.42 5.45
CA LEU A 44 -14.34 -3.03 5.84
C LEU A 44 -14.63 -2.06 4.68
N LEU A 45 -14.20 -2.44 3.47
CA LEU A 45 -14.41 -1.64 2.26
C LEU A 45 -15.87 -1.62 1.78
N GLY A 46 -16.74 -2.47 2.34
CA GLY A 46 -18.18 -2.53 2.07
C GLY A 46 -18.64 -3.74 1.25
N GLY A 47 -17.76 -4.73 1.09
CA GLY A 47 -18.04 -6.00 0.45
C GLY A 47 -18.57 -5.88 -0.97
N CYS A 48 -19.37 -6.86 -1.42
CA CYS A 48 -19.84 -6.91 -2.81
C CYS A 48 -20.81 -5.80 -3.22
N LYS A 49 -21.35 -5.07 -2.25
CA LYS A 49 -22.12 -3.86 -2.50
C LYS A 49 -21.25 -2.77 -3.14
N ASP A 50 -20.03 -2.61 -2.64
CA ASP A 50 -19.14 -1.52 -3.00
C ASP A 50 -17.99 -1.96 -3.92
N ILE A 51 -17.65 -3.24 -3.91
CA ILE A 51 -16.48 -3.80 -4.59
C ILE A 51 -16.91 -4.76 -5.70
N GLN A 52 -16.23 -4.68 -6.83
CA GLN A 52 -16.36 -5.63 -7.94
C GLN A 52 -15.25 -6.69 -7.88
N LYS A 53 -14.02 -6.26 -7.59
CA LYS A 53 -12.83 -7.11 -7.53
C LYS A 53 -11.81 -6.50 -6.57
N MET A 54 -11.14 -7.34 -5.80
CA MET A 54 -9.97 -6.96 -5.01
C MET A 54 -8.85 -7.99 -5.20
N SER A 55 -7.61 -7.54 -5.35
CA SER A 55 -6.45 -8.41 -5.47
C SER A 55 -5.30 -7.85 -4.64
N LEU A 56 -4.66 -8.72 -3.86
CA LEU A 56 -3.40 -8.40 -3.21
C LEU A 56 -2.26 -8.67 -4.20
N TYR A 57 -1.37 -7.70 -4.39
CA TYR A 57 -0.22 -7.86 -5.28
C TYR A 57 0.90 -8.71 -4.63
N GLN A 58 1.86 -9.27 -5.37
CA GLN A 58 2.90 -10.21 -4.87
C GLN A 58 2.40 -11.52 -4.25
N ASN A 59 1.11 -11.63 -3.93
CA ASN A 59 0.51 -12.88 -3.54
C ASN A 59 0.10 -13.66 -4.80
N LYS A 60 0.40 -14.97 -4.84
CA LYS A 60 0.01 -15.85 -5.96
C LYS A 60 -1.48 -16.23 -5.91
N ASP A 61 -2.18 -15.74 -4.89
CA ASP A 61 -3.55 -16.11 -4.59
C ASP A 61 -4.54 -15.59 -5.63
N ILE A 62 -5.66 -16.31 -5.68
CA ILE A 62 -6.79 -15.96 -6.53
C ILE A 62 -7.38 -14.64 -6.04
N PRO A 63 -7.53 -13.62 -6.91
CA PRO A 63 -8.18 -12.36 -6.52
C PRO A 63 -9.57 -12.62 -5.95
N LEU A 64 -10.01 -11.80 -4.99
CA LEU A 64 -11.40 -11.80 -4.54
C LEU A 64 -12.28 -11.16 -5.62
N TYR A 65 -13.23 -11.92 -6.14
CA TYR A 65 -14.23 -11.45 -7.09
C TYR A 65 -15.60 -11.44 -6.46
N CYS A 66 -16.34 -10.36 -6.70
CA CYS A 66 -17.78 -10.38 -6.48
C CYS A 66 -18.47 -11.01 -7.66
N LEU A 67 -18.38 -12.33 -7.72
CA LEU A 67 -19.33 -13.14 -8.44
C LEU A 67 -20.57 -13.24 -7.54
N GLU A 68 -21.75 -12.94 -8.07
CA GLU A 68 -23.02 -13.10 -7.35
C GLU A 68 -23.32 -14.60 -7.20
N ILE A 69 -22.55 -15.30 -6.38
CA ILE A 69 -22.83 -16.66 -5.92
C ILE A 69 -23.06 -16.55 -4.42
N ASP A 70 -24.33 -16.61 -4.02
CA ASP A 70 -24.77 -16.59 -2.61
C ASP A 70 -24.33 -15.37 -1.78
N GLY A 71 -24.03 -14.24 -2.43
CA GLY A 71 -23.68 -12.99 -1.75
C GLY A 71 -22.27 -12.92 -1.14
N ASN A 72 -21.46 -13.97 -1.34
CA ASN A 72 -20.08 -14.04 -0.83
C ASN A 72 -19.07 -13.77 -1.95
N PRO A 73 -17.91 -13.17 -1.64
CA PRO A 73 -16.84 -13.05 -2.62
C PRO A 73 -16.26 -14.44 -2.93
N TYR A 74 -15.97 -14.67 -4.21
CA TYR A 74 -15.23 -15.83 -4.68
C TYR A 74 -13.72 -15.56 -4.56
N GLY A 75 -13.02 -16.45 -3.87
CA GLY A 75 -11.57 -16.44 -3.70
C GLY A 75 -11.17 -17.15 -2.41
N GLU A 76 -9.89 -17.10 -2.06
CA GLU A 76 -9.36 -17.71 -0.83
C GLU A 76 -8.95 -16.62 0.17
N PRO A 77 -9.20 -16.84 1.48
CA PRO A 77 -8.70 -15.95 2.50
C PRO A 77 -7.18 -16.00 2.52
N SER A 78 -6.55 -14.83 2.58
CA SER A 78 -5.11 -14.71 2.74
C SER A 78 -4.75 -13.58 3.68
N GLU A 79 -3.65 -13.78 4.41
CA GLU A 79 -3.16 -12.81 5.37
C GLU A 79 -2.71 -11.52 4.66
N LEU A 80 -3.02 -10.40 5.28
CA LEU A 80 -2.55 -9.09 4.83
C LEU A 80 -1.14 -8.87 5.33
N ASN A 81 -0.21 -8.77 4.39
CA ASN A 81 1.12 -8.30 4.70
C ASN A 81 1.11 -6.78 4.91
N ASN A 82 2.04 -6.30 5.73
CA ASN A 82 2.27 -4.87 5.85
C ASN A 82 2.76 -4.32 4.52
N TYR A 83 2.35 -3.09 4.20
CA TYR A 83 2.66 -2.45 2.92
C TYR A 83 2.15 -3.20 1.70
N GLN A 84 1.23 -4.15 1.87
CA GLN A 84 0.69 -4.91 0.74
C GLN A 84 -0.02 -3.96 -0.23
N GLY A 85 0.46 -3.91 -1.47
CA GLY A 85 -0.25 -3.21 -2.54
C GLY A 85 -1.55 -3.92 -2.88
N VAL A 86 -2.63 -3.17 -2.98
CA VAL A 86 -3.98 -3.66 -3.26
C VAL A 86 -4.49 -3.04 -4.56
N TRP A 87 -4.91 -3.90 -5.47
CA TRP A 87 -5.70 -3.52 -6.65
C TRP A 87 -7.17 -3.67 -6.29
N LEU A 88 -7.91 -2.56 -6.28
CA LEU A 88 -9.32 -2.51 -5.93
C LEU A 88 -10.16 -1.96 -7.10
N MET A 89 -11.21 -2.68 -7.49
CA MET A 89 -12.20 -2.22 -8.45
C MET A 89 -13.50 -1.90 -7.71
N MET A 90 -13.80 -0.62 -7.55
CA MET A 90 -14.98 -0.11 -6.85
C MET A 90 -16.17 0.05 -7.79
N ARG A 91 -17.37 -0.31 -7.33
CA ARG A 91 -18.64 -0.08 -8.02
C ARG A 91 -19.10 1.39 -7.90
N GLN A 92 -18.72 2.04 -6.80
CA GLN A 92 -19.01 3.43 -6.51
C GLN A 92 -17.87 4.10 -5.74
N ALA A 93 -17.76 5.43 -5.87
CA ALA A 93 -16.78 6.19 -5.10
C ALA A 93 -17.13 6.13 -3.60
N LYS A 94 -16.11 6.05 -2.75
CA LYS A 94 -16.28 5.93 -1.29
C LYS A 94 -15.08 6.51 -0.57
N THR A 95 -15.34 7.23 0.51
CA THR A 95 -14.30 7.70 1.43
C THR A 95 -14.26 6.76 2.63
N ILE A 96 -13.08 6.27 2.97
CA ILE A 96 -12.88 5.32 4.07
C ILE A 96 -11.78 5.84 4.99
N SER A 97 -12.05 5.82 6.29
CA SER A 97 -11.07 6.10 7.33
C SER A 97 -10.47 4.79 7.81
N PHE A 98 -9.14 4.70 7.76
CA PHE A 98 -8.36 3.60 8.32
C PHE A 98 -7.77 4.07 9.64
N GLU A 99 -8.18 3.43 10.73
CA GLU A 99 -7.71 3.76 12.08
C GLU A 99 -6.84 2.61 12.60
N GLY A 100 -5.62 2.94 13.01
CA GLY A 100 -4.70 1.93 13.48
C GLY A 100 -3.38 2.53 13.94
N ARG A 101 -2.43 1.65 14.21
CA ARG A 101 -1.09 2.06 14.65
C ARG A 101 -0.24 2.42 13.44
N PRO A 102 0.68 3.40 13.56
CA PRO A 102 1.71 3.63 12.55
C PRO A 102 2.48 2.35 12.23
N ASP A 103 2.88 2.22 10.98
CA ASP A 103 3.62 1.09 10.45
C ASP A 103 5.13 1.27 10.63
N ASN A 104 5.64 0.92 11.81
CA ASN A 104 7.10 0.95 12.05
C ASN A 104 7.79 -0.36 11.63
N LEU A 105 7.17 -1.12 10.72
CA LEU A 105 7.69 -2.42 10.33
C LEU A 105 8.70 -2.31 9.19
N PRO A 106 9.67 -3.22 9.09
CA PRO A 106 10.60 -3.19 7.98
C PRO A 106 9.89 -3.33 6.63
N LEU A 107 10.23 -2.49 5.66
CA LEU A 107 9.79 -2.63 4.28
C LEU A 107 10.74 -3.57 3.55
N GLN A 108 10.22 -4.72 3.10
CA GLN A 108 10.97 -5.66 2.27
C GLN A 108 10.67 -5.41 0.79
N LEU A 109 11.72 -5.14 0.02
CA LEU A 109 11.64 -4.98 -1.43
C LEU A 109 12.47 -6.08 -2.09
N ASN A 110 11.84 -6.86 -2.96
CA ASN A 110 12.51 -7.92 -3.71
C ASN A 110 13.06 -7.37 -5.02
N LYS A 111 14.14 -7.98 -5.53
CA LYS A 111 14.66 -7.74 -6.86
C LYS A 111 13.55 -7.97 -7.89
N GLY A 112 13.48 -7.08 -8.87
CA GLY A 112 12.40 -7.06 -9.86
C GLY A 112 11.30 -6.10 -9.43
N LEU A 113 10.05 -6.44 -9.73
CA LEU A 113 8.91 -5.55 -9.56
C LEU A 113 8.19 -5.79 -8.23
N ASN A 114 7.98 -4.71 -7.48
CA ASN A 114 7.21 -4.66 -6.26
C ASN A 114 6.01 -3.74 -6.47
N ILE A 115 4.85 -4.11 -5.94
CA ILE A 115 3.75 -3.15 -5.75
C ILE A 115 3.44 -3.14 -4.28
N THR A 116 3.75 -2.03 -3.64
CA THR A 116 3.78 -1.94 -2.18
C THR A 116 3.46 -0.52 -1.74
N GLY A 117 2.85 -0.41 -0.57
CA GLY A 117 2.84 0.85 0.17
C GLY A 117 4.23 1.21 0.65
N LEU A 118 4.39 2.45 1.08
CA LEU A 118 5.60 2.87 1.78
C LEU A 118 5.27 3.13 3.24
N PRO A 119 6.17 2.77 4.17
CA PRO A 119 6.02 3.15 5.55
C PRO A 119 5.82 4.64 5.73
N SER A 120 5.10 5.01 6.78
CA SER A 120 4.76 6.39 7.14
C SER A 120 5.99 7.31 7.31
N ILE A 121 7.19 6.78 7.52
CA ILE A 121 8.45 7.55 7.50
C ILE A 121 8.76 8.18 6.13
N PHE A 122 8.19 7.64 5.06
CA PHE A 122 8.32 8.15 3.70
C PHE A 122 7.24 9.16 3.34
N ASP A 123 6.23 9.36 4.20
CA ASP A 123 5.16 10.31 3.92
C ASP A 123 5.71 11.75 3.81
N GLY A 124 5.34 12.44 2.74
CA GLY A 124 5.82 13.77 2.41
C GLY A 124 7.23 13.84 1.80
N LYS A 125 7.98 12.73 1.73
CA LYS A 125 9.23 12.67 0.95
C LYS A 125 8.93 12.65 -0.54
N THR A 126 9.92 12.98 -1.34
CA THR A 126 9.86 12.93 -2.79
C THR A 126 10.35 11.57 -3.34
N ALA A 127 9.98 11.27 -4.57
CA ALA A 127 10.50 10.10 -5.27
C ALA A 127 12.03 10.17 -5.43
N TYR A 128 12.59 11.37 -5.62
CA TYR A 128 14.04 11.57 -5.68
C TYR A 128 14.71 11.26 -4.33
N GLU A 129 14.16 11.74 -3.22
CA GLU A 129 14.67 11.40 -1.88
C GLU A 129 14.61 9.89 -1.60
N LEU A 130 13.61 9.17 -2.14
CA LEU A 130 13.56 7.72 -2.02
C LEU A 130 14.71 7.03 -2.75
N PHE A 131 15.12 7.51 -3.93
CA PHE A 131 16.33 7.01 -4.60
C PHE A 131 17.57 7.22 -3.74
N ASP A 132 17.69 8.38 -3.10
CA ASP A 132 18.82 8.68 -2.23
C ASP A 132 18.84 7.77 -0.98
N ILE A 133 17.67 7.51 -0.39
CA ILE A 133 17.53 6.65 0.81
C ILE A 133 17.80 5.19 0.48
N LEU A 134 17.21 4.67 -0.60
CA LEU A 134 17.36 3.26 -1.01
C LEU A 134 18.70 2.99 -1.71
N GLY A 135 19.38 4.04 -2.16
CA GLY A 135 20.55 3.99 -3.03
C GLY A 135 20.14 3.91 -4.50
N SER A 136 20.60 4.88 -5.29
CA SER A 136 20.27 5.02 -6.71
C SER A 136 20.73 3.85 -7.59
N THR A 137 21.69 3.04 -7.12
CA THR A 137 22.10 1.80 -7.77
C THR A 137 21.15 0.63 -7.52
N ASN A 138 20.36 0.70 -6.46
CA ASN A 138 19.52 -0.40 -6.00
C ASN A 138 18.10 -0.33 -6.57
N MET A 139 17.62 0.87 -6.90
CA MET A 139 16.31 1.10 -7.49
C MET A 139 16.45 1.51 -8.96
N ASN A 140 15.60 0.94 -9.83
CA ASN A 140 15.53 1.29 -11.25
C ASN A 140 14.45 2.34 -11.50
N SER A 141 13.26 2.15 -10.93
CA SER A 141 12.14 3.07 -11.09
C SER A 141 11.16 3.00 -9.93
N ILE A 142 10.46 4.10 -9.72
CA ILE A 142 9.24 4.18 -8.91
C ILE A 142 8.14 4.83 -9.74
N GLU A 143 6.95 4.25 -9.68
CA GLU A 143 5.79 4.69 -10.44
C GLU A 143 4.57 4.71 -9.52
N PHE A 144 3.67 5.66 -9.74
CA PHE A 144 2.36 5.64 -9.10
C PHE A 144 1.28 6.11 -10.07
N PHE A 145 0.07 5.60 -9.86
CA PHE A 145 -1.10 5.97 -10.63
C PHE A 145 -2.08 6.71 -9.72
N ASP A 146 -2.24 8.01 -9.94
CA ASP A 146 -3.26 8.81 -9.30
C ASP A 146 -4.59 8.59 -10.02
N THR A 147 -5.52 7.90 -9.36
CA THR A 147 -6.83 7.62 -9.94
C THR A 147 -7.76 8.83 -9.88
N ALA A 148 -7.49 9.80 -9.01
CA ALA A 148 -8.30 11.01 -8.91
C ALA A 148 -8.05 11.93 -10.10
N ASP A 149 -6.77 12.10 -10.46
CA ASP A 149 -6.36 12.96 -11.57
C ASP A 149 -6.15 12.18 -12.88
N THR A 150 -6.38 10.86 -12.89
CA THR A 150 -6.01 9.96 -14.00
C THR A 150 -4.57 10.15 -14.47
N ALA A 151 -3.68 10.46 -13.52
CA ALA A 151 -2.32 10.86 -13.79
C ALA A 151 -1.37 9.70 -13.47
N TYR A 152 -0.45 9.45 -14.39
CA TYR A 152 0.62 8.49 -14.19
C TYR A 152 1.93 9.23 -13.98
N PHE A 153 2.63 8.89 -12.91
CA PHE A 153 3.92 9.47 -12.58
C PHE A 153 4.96 8.38 -12.51
N LYS A 154 6.16 8.72 -12.99
CA LYS A 154 7.31 7.83 -12.99
C LYS A 154 8.57 8.63 -12.80
N VAL A 155 9.42 8.12 -11.91
CA VAL A 155 10.83 8.49 -11.85
C VAL A 155 11.65 7.23 -12.07
N GLN A 156 12.71 7.33 -12.86
CA GLN A 156 13.64 6.24 -13.13
C GLN A 156 15.08 6.76 -13.22
N MET A 157 16.05 5.86 -13.05
CA MET A 157 17.45 6.15 -13.31
C MET A 157 17.77 5.92 -14.80
N VAL A 158 18.26 6.96 -15.47
CA VAL A 158 18.80 6.90 -16.84
C VAL A 158 20.21 7.47 -16.81
N GLU A 159 21.21 6.67 -17.19
CA GLU A 159 22.62 7.10 -17.24
C GLU A 159 23.14 7.72 -15.93
N GLY A 160 22.67 7.22 -14.79
CA GLY A 160 23.07 7.72 -13.47
C GLY A 160 22.37 9.01 -13.03
N GLN A 161 21.35 9.48 -13.75
CA GLN A 161 20.54 10.64 -13.38
C GLN A 161 19.05 10.27 -13.25
N HIS A 162 18.33 11.01 -12.39
CA HIS A 162 16.88 10.92 -12.32
C HIS A 162 16.26 11.42 -13.63
N SER A 163 15.31 10.64 -14.15
CA SER A 163 14.50 10.96 -15.32
C SER A 163 13.03 10.82 -14.96
N GLY A 164 12.22 11.81 -15.32
CA GLY A 164 10.79 11.88 -15.01
C GLY A 164 10.45 12.97 -14.00
N LYS A 165 9.15 13.18 -13.79
CA LYS A 165 8.64 14.22 -12.89
C LYS A 165 8.71 13.73 -11.45
N ASP A 166 9.40 14.48 -10.60
CA ASP A 166 9.41 14.21 -9.17
C ASP A 166 8.02 14.41 -8.55
N PHE A 167 7.70 13.62 -7.53
CA PHE A 167 6.40 13.61 -6.87
C PHE A 167 6.53 13.27 -5.39
N HIS A 168 5.57 13.77 -4.61
CA HIS A 168 5.49 13.47 -3.18
C HIS A 168 4.90 12.09 -2.96
N LEU A 169 5.56 11.31 -2.12
CA LEU A 169 5.10 10.07 -1.56
C LEU A 169 4.07 10.39 -0.48
N LYS A 170 2.95 9.69 -0.56
CA LYS A 170 1.82 9.75 0.37
C LYS A 170 1.60 8.39 1.00
N ALA A 171 1.35 8.38 2.31
CA ALA A 171 0.81 7.22 3.00
C ALA A 171 -0.53 6.81 2.39
N GLY A 172 -0.81 5.50 2.38
CA GLY A 172 -2.05 4.95 1.83
C GLY A 172 -2.04 4.71 0.31
N MET A 173 -1.01 5.19 -0.40
CA MET A 173 -0.83 4.92 -1.82
C MET A 173 0.06 3.69 -2.02
N ALA A 174 -0.24 2.92 -3.07
CA ALA A 174 0.66 1.87 -3.54
C ALA A 174 1.54 2.38 -4.68
N TYR A 175 2.80 1.97 -4.67
CA TYR A 175 3.81 2.32 -5.65
C TYR A 175 4.30 1.08 -6.36
N ILE A 176 4.56 1.21 -7.66
CA ILE A 176 5.27 0.19 -8.43
C ILE A 176 6.75 0.52 -8.35
N ILE A 177 7.51 -0.28 -7.59
CA ILE A 177 8.93 -0.08 -7.35
C ILE A 177 9.71 -1.20 -8.00
N LYS A 178 10.57 -0.86 -8.95
CA LYS A 178 11.46 -1.81 -9.62
C LYS A 178 12.85 -1.76 -9.00
N MET A 179 13.26 -2.86 -8.38
CA MET A 179 14.57 -2.98 -7.72
C MET A 179 15.55 -3.81 -8.54
N ASN A 180 16.83 -3.46 -8.44
CA ASN A 180 17.95 -4.21 -9.01
C ASN A 180 18.46 -5.32 -8.09
N VAL A 181 18.20 -5.18 -6.78
CA VAL A 181 18.64 -6.08 -5.70
C VAL A 181 17.56 -6.19 -4.63
N ASP A 182 17.63 -7.24 -3.80
CA ASP A 182 16.78 -7.36 -2.61
C ASP A 182 17.25 -6.37 -1.53
N ILE A 183 16.32 -5.66 -0.88
CA ILE A 183 16.59 -4.72 0.22
C ILE A 183 15.56 -4.88 1.33
N VAL A 184 16.03 -4.73 2.57
CA VAL A 184 15.18 -4.52 3.74
C VAL A 184 15.46 -3.12 4.28
N VAL A 185 14.45 -2.27 4.26
CA VAL A 185 14.49 -0.94 4.89
C VAL A 185 13.93 -1.08 6.30
N GLN A 186 14.70 -0.70 7.31
CA GLN A 186 14.23 -0.75 8.69
C GLN A 186 13.17 0.35 8.93
N GLY A 187 12.04 -0.01 9.53
CA GLY A 187 11.15 0.96 10.15
C GLY A 187 11.84 1.53 11.39
N GLN A 188 11.74 2.84 11.63
CA GLN A 188 12.28 3.50 12.83
C GLN A 188 11.21 3.67 13.90
#